data_AF-A0A965QIW6-F1
#
_entry.id   AF-A0A965QIW6-F1
#
_cell.length_a   1.000
_cell.length_b   1.000
_cell.length_c   1.000
_cell.angle_alpha   90.00
_cell.angle_beta   90.00
_cell.angle_gamma   90.00
#
_symmetry.space_group_name_H-M   'P 1'
#
loop_
_entity.id
_entity.type
_entity.pdbx_description
1 polymer ?
#
loop_
_entity_poly.entity_id
_entity_poly.type
_entity_poly.pdbx_seq_one_letter_code
_entity_poly.pdbx_strand_id
1 'polypeptide(L)'
;MVKEYHDGIILYEIMSDKVWNKAVKDTTGLKKYFEPNRSKYTWSDRIDATIYECLNKEIAESVNKMIKNDTINSKHVLDLINKDSELNLKVKMNKFETNQVSYLKNRSFNLGVNPIFEFEGKYYALKVSELIKPMNKEFSEAKGTVTSDYQNFLEKSWMDELIKKYPIKIYSEVLYKIGEN
;
A
#
# COMPACT_ATOMS: atom_id res chain seq x y z
N MET A 1 11.53 -32.00 11.74
CA MET A 1 10.95 -32.01 10.37
C MET A 1 9.47 -32.39 10.34
N VAL A 2 9.04 -33.66 10.51
CA VAL A 2 7.59 -34.02 10.39
C VAL A 2 6.72 -33.43 11.52
N LYS A 3 7.24 -33.38 12.75
CA LYS A 3 6.53 -32.85 13.92
C LYS A 3 6.33 -31.33 13.86
N GLU A 4 7.36 -30.58 13.47
CA GLU A 4 7.28 -29.12 13.28
C GLU A 4 6.28 -28.72 12.19
N TYR A 5 6.20 -29.51 11.12
CA TYR A 5 5.24 -29.28 10.05
C TYR A 5 3.80 -29.56 10.51
N HIS A 6 3.59 -30.63 11.28
CA HIS A 6 2.28 -30.95 11.87
C HIS A 6 1.82 -29.89 12.89
N ASP A 7 2.70 -29.49 13.80
CA ASP A 7 2.43 -28.45 14.79
C ASP A 7 2.16 -27.09 14.11
N GLY A 8 2.86 -26.81 13.01
CA GLY A 8 2.63 -25.63 12.16
C GLY A 8 1.25 -25.61 11.49
N ILE A 9 0.78 -26.76 10.98
CA ILE A 9 -0.57 -26.88 10.39
C ILE A 9 -1.65 -26.67 11.45
N ILE A 10 -1.50 -27.27 12.63
CA ILE A 10 -2.47 -27.11 13.73
C ILE A 10 -2.55 -25.64 14.16
N LEU A 11 -1.40 -24.99 14.35
CA LEU A 11 -1.35 -23.57 14.71
C LEU A 11 -2.02 -22.72 13.64
N TYR A 12 -1.74 -23.00 12.36
CA TYR A 12 -2.37 -22.32 11.22
C TYR A 12 -3.89 -22.49 11.20
N GLU A 13 -4.41 -23.71 11.39
CA GLU A 13 -5.86 -23.96 11.42
C GLU A 13 -6.55 -23.21 12.56
N ILE A 14 -5.95 -23.21 13.75
CA ILE A 14 -6.50 -22.52 14.91
C ILE A 14 -6.45 -21.00 14.70
N MET A 15 -5.33 -20.45 14.19
CA MET A 15 -5.24 -19.02 13.86
C MET A 15 -6.25 -18.63 12.77
N SER A 16 -6.39 -19.46 11.74
CA SER A 16 -7.36 -19.26 10.67
C SER A 16 -8.79 -19.22 11.21
N ASP A 17 -9.18 -20.14 12.09
CA ASP A 17 -10.52 -20.15 12.69
C ASP A 17 -10.75 -18.99 13.67
N LYS A 18 -9.83 -18.79 14.62
CA LYS A 18 -10.03 -17.86 15.74
C LYS A 18 -9.78 -16.40 15.38
N VAL A 19 -8.89 -16.14 14.43
CA VAL A 19 -8.42 -14.80 14.12
C VAL A 19 -8.84 -14.40 12.71
N TRP A 20 -8.36 -15.13 11.68
CA TRP A 20 -8.48 -14.62 10.32
C TRP A 20 -9.89 -14.72 9.76
N ASN A 21 -10.55 -15.88 9.92
CA ASN A 21 -11.95 -16.07 9.51
C ASN A 21 -12.88 -15.16 10.31
N LYS A 22 -12.60 -14.96 11.60
CA LYS A 22 -13.38 -14.05 12.44
C LYS A 22 -13.24 -12.61 11.97
N ALA A 23 -12.03 -12.14 11.69
CA ALA A 23 -11.79 -10.79 11.20
C ALA A 23 -12.46 -10.52 9.84
N VAL A 24 -12.47 -11.50 8.94
CA VAL A 24 -13.05 -11.34 7.60
C VAL A 24 -14.58 -11.44 7.62
N LYS A 25 -15.16 -12.32 8.46
CA LYS A 25 -16.62 -12.57 8.51
C LYS A 25 -17.35 -11.58 9.43
N ASP A 26 -16.71 -11.09 10.49
CA ASP A 26 -17.33 -10.20 11.47
C ASP A 26 -17.34 -8.74 11.01
N THR A 27 -18.29 -8.42 10.14
CA THR A 27 -18.48 -7.06 9.63
C THR A 27 -18.88 -6.05 10.72
N THR A 28 -19.53 -6.51 11.80
CA THR A 28 -19.94 -5.67 12.92
C THR A 28 -18.74 -5.31 13.80
N GLY A 29 -17.91 -6.29 14.15
CA GLY A 29 -16.67 -6.08 14.87
C GLY A 29 -15.69 -5.19 14.10
N LEU A 30 -15.58 -5.38 12.79
CA LEU A 30 -14.73 -4.56 11.93
C LEU A 30 -15.15 -3.09 11.92
N LYS A 31 -16.46 -2.81 11.81
CA LYS A 31 -17.00 -1.45 11.91
C LYS A 31 -16.76 -0.86 13.30
N LYS A 32 -17.02 -1.63 14.36
CA LYS A 32 -16.80 -1.19 15.75
C LYS A 32 -15.33 -0.88 16.04
N TYR A 33 -14.40 -1.58 15.39
CA TYR A 33 -12.98 -1.31 15.46
C TYR A 33 -12.57 -0.08 14.62
N PHE A 34 -13.18 0.10 13.45
CA PHE A 34 -12.92 1.23 12.57
C PHE A 34 -13.30 2.58 13.19
N GLU A 35 -14.49 2.69 13.78
CA GLU A 35 -15.02 3.94 14.36
C GLU A 35 -14.03 4.68 15.29
N PRO A 36 -13.48 4.06 16.36
CA PRO A 36 -12.52 4.72 17.23
C PRO A 36 -11.14 4.91 16.60
N ASN A 37 -10.81 4.14 15.56
CA ASN A 37 -9.51 4.18 14.90
C ASN A 37 -9.53 4.99 13.59
N ARG A 38 -10.62 5.68 13.24
CA ARG A 38 -10.77 6.43 11.97
C ARG A 38 -9.60 7.36 11.67
N SER A 39 -9.05 8.01 12.70
CA SER A 39 -7.91 8.93 12.57
C SER A 39 -6.62 8.25 12.07
N LYS A 40 -6.47 6.95 12.29
CA LYS A 40 -5.34 6.16 11.74
C LYS A 40 -5.50 5.90 10.25
N TYR A 41 -6.74 5.83 9.77
CA TYR A 41 -7.06 5.55 8.38
C TYR A 41 -7.34 6.86 7.65
N THR A 42 -6.28 7.63 7.43
CA THR A 42 -6.32 8.86 6.65
C THR A 42 -5.57 8.67 5.35
N TRP A 43 -6.10 9.26 4.29
CA TRP A 43 -5.34 9.52 3.08
C TRP A 43 -4.35 10.63 3.38
N SER A 44 -3.10 10.49 2.92
CA SER A 44 -2.14 11.59 2.94
C SER A 44 -2.42 12.57 1.79
N ASP A 45 -1.53 13.55 1.57
CA ASP A 45 -1.62 14.43 0.41
C ASP A 45 -1.62 13.62 -0.89
N ARG A 46 -2.71 13.74 -1.64
CA ARG A 46 -2.94 13.05 -2.90
C ARG A 46 -2.94 14.03 -4.05
N ILE A 47 -2.50 13.57 -5.20
CA ILE A 47 -2.65 14.30 -6.46
C ILE A 47 -3.43 13.42 -7.43
N ASP A 48 -4.48 13.99 -8.03
CA ASP A 48 -5.07 13.41 -9.23
C ASP A 48 -4.21 13.87 -10.39
N ALA A 49 -3.42 12.95 -10.94
CA ALA A 49 -2.44 13.30 -11.96
C ALA A 49 -2.35 12.24 -13.04
N THR A 50 -2.03 12.69 -14.25
CA THR A 50 -1.58 11.81 -15.32
C THR A 50 -0.06 11.83 -15.36
N ILE A 51 0.55 10.69 -15.09
CA ILE A 51 2.00 10.49 -15.08
C ILE A 51 2.41 9.77 -16.35
N TYR A 52 3.41 10.32 -17.01
CA TYR A 52 4.00 9.82 -18.23
C TYR A 52 5.45 9.40 -17.91
N GLU A 53 5.68 8.10 -17.80
CA GLU A 53 7.01 7.51 -17.64
C GLU A 53 7.62 7.31 -19.02
N CYS A 54 8.68 8.05 -19.31
CA CYS A 54 9.38 8.11 -20.59
C CYS A 54 10.77 7.47 -20.44
N LEU A 55 11.24 6.77 -21.47
CA LEU A 55 12.61 6.25 -21.51
C LEU A 55 13.67 7.35 -21.64
N ASN A 56 13.42 8.32 -22.52
CA ASN A 56 14.40 9.36 -22.88
C ASN A 56 13.88 10.76 -22.57
N LYS A 57 14.82 11.69 -22.34
CA LYS A 57 14.51 13.10 -22.11
C LYS A 57 13.76 13.75 -23.28
N GLU A 58 14.13 13.43 -24.51
CA GLU A 58 13.50 13.96 -25.73
C GLU A 58 12.01 13.61 -25.81
N ILE A 59 11.67 12.38 -25.42
CA ILE A 59 10.29 11.90 -25.34
C ILE A 59 9.55 12.68 -24.26
N ALA A 60 10.14 12.82 -23.07
CA ALA A 60 9.53 13.56 -21.97
C ALA A 60 9.28 15.04 -22.32
N GLU A 61 10.21 15.70 -23.03
CA GLU A 61 10.04 17.07 -23.50
C GLU A 61 8.92 17.19 -24.54
N SER A 62 8.84 16.23 -25.47
CA SER A 62 7.79 16.18 -26.48
C SER A 62 6.41 15.99 -25.83
N VAL A 63 6.31 15.03 -24.89
CA VAL A 63 5.10 14.79 -24.10
C VAL A 63 4.73 16.03 -23.30
N ASN A 64 5.69 16.70 -22.65
CA ASN A 64 5.45 17.90 -21.85
C ASN A 64 4.88 19.06 -22.70
N LYS A 65 5.34 19.21 -23.95
CA LYS A 65 4.76 20.18 -24.90
C LYS A 65 3.34 19.78 -25.31
N MET A 66 3.09 18.49 -25.53
CA MET A 66 1.76 18.00 -25.93
C MET A 66 0.72 18.16 -24.82
N ILE A 67 1.05 17.82 -23.56
CA ILE A 67 0.11 17.91 -22.43
C ILE A 67 -0.22 19.35 -22.01
N LYS A 68 0.65 20.29 -22.38
CA LYS A 68 0.43 21.73 -22.22
C LYS A 68 -0.57 22.29 -23.24
N ASN A 69 -0.73 21.62 -24.37
CA ASN A 69 -1.71 21.96 -25.38
C ASN A 69 -2.98 21.13 -25.08
N ASP A 70 -3.98 21.74 -24.44
CA ASP A 70 -5.21 21.08 -23.91
C ASP A 70 -6.06 20.33 -24.96
N THR A 71 -5.65 20.33 -26.22
CA THR A 71 -6.31 19.65 -27.35
C THR A 71 -5.96 18.16 -27.46
N ILE A 72 -4.88 17.69 -26.84
CA ILE A 72 -4.38 16.32 -27.05
C ILE A 72 -4.72 15.42 -25.85
N ASN A 73 -5.51 14.37 -26.11
CA ASN A 73 -5.83 13.34 -25.13
C ASN A 73 -4.58 12.48 -24.82
N SER A 74 -4.38 12.11 -23.55
CA SER A 74 -3.30 11.23 -23.09
C SER A 74 -3.15 9.93 -23.89
N LYS A 75 -4.27 9.41 -24.43
CA LYS A 75 -4.28 8.24 -25.32
C LYS A 75 -3.59 8.52 -26.66
N HIS A 76 -3.82 9.70 -27.23
CA HIS A 76 -3.21 10.11 -28.49
C HIS A 76 -1.69 10.34 -28.34
N VAL A 77 -1.25 10.85 -27.18
CA VAL A 77 0.19 10.96 -26.86
C VAL A 77 0.83 9.57 -26.79
N LEU A 78 0.16 8.61 -26.16
CA LEU A 78 0.64 7.22 -26.09
C LEU A 78 0.78 6.61 -27.49
N ASP A 79 -0.27 6.72 -28.32
CA ASP A 79 -0.28 6.14 -29.67
C ASP A 79 0.80 6.76 -30.58
N LEU A 80 1.09 8.06 -30.44
CA LEU A 80 2.13 8.75 -31.21
C LEU A 80 3.55 8.33 -30.81
N ILE A 81 3.82 8.20 -29.51
CA ILE A 81 5.18 7.93 -28.99
C ILE A 81 5.51 6.43 -29.02
N ASN A 82 4.53 5.56 -28.78
CA ASN A 82 4.72 4.11 -28.78
C ASN A 82 4.61 3.47 -30.16
N LYS A 83 4.53 4.29 -31.23
CA LYS A 83 4.40 3.81 -32.61
C LYS A 83 5.48 2.82 -33.03
N ASP A 84 6.71 3.04 -32.57
CA ASP A 84 7.87 2.18 -32.88
C ASP A 84 8.21 1.20 -31.74
N SER A 85 7.85 1.51 -30.49
CA SER A 85 8.05 0.63 -29.34
C SER A 85 7.09 0.97 -28.21
N GLU A 86 6.31 -0.02 -27.77
CA GLU A 86 5.36 0.11 -26.65
C GLU A 86 6.02 0.41 -25.29
N LEU A 87 7.35 0.32 -25.22
CA LEU A 87 8.12 0.59 -24.01
C LEU A 87 8.58 2.04 -23.89
N ASN A 88 8.42 2.86 -24.94
CA ASN A 88 8.88 4.25 -24.97
C ASN A 88 8.18 5.14 -23.94
N LEU A 89 6.88 4.92 -23.75
CA LEU A 89 6.01 5.69 -22.88
C LEU A 89 5.03 4.80 -22.12
N LYS A 90 4.92 5.01 -20.81
CA LYS A 90 3.86 4.44 -19.99
C LYS A 90 3.05 5.56 -19.36
N VAL A 91 1.74 5.52 -19.59
CA VAL A 91 0.81 6.48 -19.00
C VAL A 91 0.09 5.83 -17.83
N LYS A 92 0.10 6.52 -16.68
CA LYS A 92 -0.63 6.13 -15.49
C LYS A 92 -1.55 7.27 -15.08
N MET A 93 -2.84 7.03 -15.15
CA MET A 93 -3.89 7.96 -14.70
C MET A 93 -4.48 7.40 -13.41
N ASN A 94 -4.16 8.02 -12.28
CA ASN A 94 -4.72 7.63 -11.00
C ASN A 94 -4.58 8.77 -9.98
N LYS A 95 -5.19 8.58 -8.81
CA LYS A 95 -4.94 9.38 -7.62
C LYS A 95 -3.73 8.79 -6.89
N PHE A 96 -2.66 9.56 -6.83
CA PHE A 96 -1.40 9.12 -6.24
C PHE A 96 -1.19 9.76 -4.88
N GLU A 97 -0.93 8.94 -3.86
CA GLU A 97 -0.41 9.43 -2.58
C GLU A 97 1.06 9.81 -2.75
N THR A 98 1.36 11.09 -2.59
CA THR A 98 2.71 11.65 -2.81
C THR A 98 3.78 10.99 -1.91
N ASN A 99 3.38 10.49 -0.74
CA ASN A 99 4.27 9.81 0.20
C ASN A 99 4.52 8.32 -0.11
N GLN A 100 3.63 7.65 -0.84
CA GLN A 100 3.75 6.23 -1.18
C GLN A 100 4.54 6.01 -2.47
N VAL A 101 4.47 6.96 -3.39
CA VAL A 101 5.09 6.85 -4.70
C VAL A 101 6.49 7.44 -4.65
N SER A 102 7.52 6.59 -4.75
CA SER A 102 8.93 6.96 -4.57
C SER A 102 9.37 8.17 -5.39
N TYR A 103 8.95 8.26 -6.65
CA TYR A 103 9.32 9.36 -7.55
C TYR A 103 8.50 10.65 -7.33
N LEU A 104 7.41 10.59 -6.58
CA LEU A 104 6.61 11.76 -6.15
C LEU A 104 7.00 12.25 -4.74
N LYS A 105 7.69 11.41 -3.97
CA LYS A 105 8.08 11.70 -2.60
C LYS A 105 9.00 12.93 -2.53
N ASN A 106 8.75 13.80 -1.55
CA ASN A 106 9.49 15.05 -1.32
C ASN A 106 9.46 16.04 -2.50
N ARG A 107 8.48 15.93 -3.40
CA ARG A 107 8.28 16.88 -4.48
C ARG A 107 6.96 17.61 -4.29
N SER A 108 6.99 18.93 -4.46
CA SER A 108 5.79 19.76 -4.49
C SER A 108 5.29 19.86 -5.92
N PHE A 109 4.02 19.54 -6.13
CA PHE A 109 3.37 19.63 -7.44
C PHE A 109 2.35 20.76 -7.44
N ASN A 110 2.29 21.48 -8.55
CA ASN A 110 1.29 22.52 -8.78
C ASN A 110 0.18 21.99 -9.68
N LEU A 111 -1.01 22.60 -9.61
CA LEU A 111 -2.09 22.33 -10.55
C LEU A 111 -1.63 22.61 -11.99
N GLY A 112 -1.97 21.71 -12.90
CA GLY A 112 -1.57 21.74 -14.29
C GLY A 112 -0.27 20.99 -14.59
N VAL A 113 0.44 21.44 -15.63
CA VAL A 113 1.63 20.77 -16.15
C VAL A 113 2.85 21.13 -15.29
N ASN A 114 3.53 20.11 -14.77
CA ASN A 114 4.73 20.26 -13.95
C ASN A 114 6.00 20.08 -14.79
N PRO A 115 7.16 20.61 -14.34
CA PRO A 115 8.42 20.38 -15.03
C PRO A 115 8.76 18.89 -15.06
N ILE A 116 9.35 18.44 -16.16
CA ILE A 116 9.85 17.07 -16.27
C ILE A 116 10.97 16.84 -15.26
N PHE A 117 11.07 15.63 -14.74
CA PHE A 117 12.13 15.25 -13.83
C PHE A 117 12.63 13.85 -14.10
N GLU A 118 13.87 13.61 -13.70
CA GLU A 118 14.47 12.29 -13.74
C GLU A 118 14.34 11.60 -12.38
N PHE A 119 14.06 10.31 -12.40
CA PHE A 119 14.12 9.43 -11.24
C PHE A 119 14.57 8.04 -11.68
N GLU A 120 15.62 7.50 -11.06
CA GLU A 120 16.18 6.17 -11.37
C GLU A 120 16.48 5.94 -12.87
N GLY A 121 17.01 6.95 -13.57
CA GLY A 121 17.36 6.84 -14.99
C GLY A 121 16.17 6.90 -15.96
N LYS A 122 14.96 7.17 -15.46
CA LYS A 122 13.76 7.39 -16.27
C LYS A 122 13.27 8.82 -16.14
N TYR A 123 12.63 9.32 -17.19
CA TYR A 123 12.09 10.67 -17.25
C TYR A 123 10.58 10.66 -17.03
N TYR A 124 10.10 11.55 -16.18
CA TYR A 124 8.69 11.65 -15.83
C TYR A 124 8.17 13.02 -16.23
N ALA A 125 7.11 13.02 -17.03
CA ALA A 125 6.27 14.21 -17.24
C ALA A 125 4.95 13.97 -16.51
N LEU A 126 4.42 14.98 -15.82
CA LEU A 126 3.12 14.84 -15.17
C LEU A 126 2.27 16.10 -15.26
N LYS A 127 0.97 15.86 -15.43
CA LYS A 127 -0.08 16.87 -15.41
C LYS A 127 -0.97 16.57 -14.21
N VAL A 128 -0.99 17.48 -13.25
CA VAL A 128 -1.87 17.42 -12.09
C VAL A 128 -3.20 18.05 -12.45
N SER A 129 -4.26 17.26 -12.39
CA SER A 129 -5.64 17.71 -12.55
C SER A 129 -6.16 18.34 -11.26
N GLU A 130 -5.85 17.74 -10.11
CA GLU A 130 -6.36 18.18 -8.81
C GLU A 130 -5.37 17.89 -7.67
N LEU A 131 -5.28 18.81 -6.70
CA LEU A 131 -4.55 18.62 -5.44
C LEU A 131 -5.55 18.26 -4.34
N ILE A 132 -5.49 17.03 -3.86
CA ILE A 132 -6.43 16.47 -2.88
C ILE A 132 -5.75 16.47 -1.51
N LYS A 133 -6.29 17.29 -0.59
CA LYS A 133 -5.83 17.38 0.80
C LYS A 133 -6.06 16.07 1.57
N PRO A 134 -5.38 15.88 2.71
CA PRO A 134 -5.57 14.72 3.56
C PRO A 134 -7.03 14.64 4.01
N MET A 135 -7.64 13.46 3.87
CA MET A 135 -9.01 13.22 4.29
C MET A 135 -9.13 11.83 4.91
N ASN A 136 -10.12 11.65 5.78
CA ASN A 136 -10.42 10.33 6.34
C ASN A 136 -10.81 9.37 5.22
N LYS A 137 -10.28 8.14 5.26
CA LYS A 137 -10.67 7.08 4.34
C LYS A 137 -12.09 6.66 4.66
N GLU A 138 -12.87 6.34 3.62
CA GLU A 138 -14.14 5.66 3.82
C GLU A 138 -13.90 4.22 4.31
N PHE A 139 -14.87 3.65 5.02
CA PHE A 139 -14.75 2.27 5.54
C PHE A 139 -14.45 1.26 4.41
N SER A 140 -15.06 1.45 3.24
CA SER A 140 -14.81 0.62 2.04
C SER A 140 -13.37 0.72 1.55
N GLU A 141 -12.79 1.92 1.57
CA GLU A 141 -11.41 2.19 1.14
C GLU A 141 -10.39 1.69 2.16
N ALA A 142 -10.69 1.81 3.44
CA ALA A 142 -9.84 1.37 4.53
C ALA A 142 -10.01 -0.12 4.86
N LYS A 143 -11.03 -0.80 4.31
CA LYS A 143 -11.41 -2.17 4.70
C LYS A 143 -10.24 -3.14 4.75
N GLY A 144 -9.33 -3.10 3.77
CA GLY A 144 -8.15 -3.96 3.75
C GLY A 144 -7.23 -3.72 4.95
N THR A 145 -6.82 -2.47 5.17
CA THR A 145 -5.98 -2.07 6.30
C THR A 145 -6.67 -2.33 7.63
N VAL A 146 -7.95 -1.98 7.75
CA VAL A 146 -8.77 -2.23 8.94
C VAL A 146 -8.87 -3.71 9.24
N THR A 147 -9.02 -4.57 8.22
CA THR A 147 -9.07 -6.03 8.40
C THR A 147 -7.74 -6.54 8.94
N SER A 148 -6.61 -6.09 8.40
CA SER A 148 -5.29 -6.49 8.88
C SER A 148 -5.05 -6.02 10.33
N ASP A 149 -5.38 -4.77 10.65
CA ASP A 149 -5.25 -4.24 12.01
C ASP A 149 -6.19 -4.94 13.00
N TYR A 150 -7.40 -5.30 12.56
CA TYR A 150 -8.35 -6.06 13.36
C TYR A 150 -7.88 -7.50 13.58
N GLN A 151 -7.26 -8.15 12.59
CA GLN A 151 -6.59 -9.44 12.76
C GLN A 151 -5.52 -9.33 13.85
N ASN A 152 -4.61 -8.36 13.75
CA ASN A 152 -3.56 -8.14 14.75
C ASN A 152 -4.13 -7.92 16.16
N PHE A 153 -5.25 -7.19 16.26
CA PHE A 153 -5.95 -6.99 17.53
C PHE A 153 -6.52 -8.30 18.11
N LEU A 154 -7.13 -9.14 17.27
CA LEU A 154 -7.65 -10.45 17.66
C LEU A 154 -6.53 -11.43 18.04
N GLU A 155 -5.41 -11.45 17.31
CA GLU A 155 -4.24 -12.27 17.65
C GLU A 155 -3.71 -11.90 19.03
N LYS A 156 -3.51 -10.61 19.28
CA LYS A 156 -3.03 -10.13 20.58
C LYS A 156 -3.98 -10.50 21.71
N SER A 157 -5.27 -10.29 21.51
CA SER A 157 -6.29 -10.64 22.51
C SER A 157 -6.32 -12.15 22.79
N TRP A 158 -6.20 -12.97 21.74
CA TRP A 158 -6.17 -14.42 21.86
C TRP A 158 -4.91 -14.93 22.56
N MET A 159 -3.74 -14.34 22.26
CA MET A 159 -2.50 -14.63 22.97
C MET A 159 -2.59 -14.29 24.46
N ASP A 160 -3.16 -13.13 24.81
CA ASP A 160 -3.37 -12.72 26.20
C ASP A 160 -4.31 -13.70 26.94
N GLU A 161 -5.34 -14.22 26.27
CA GLU A 161 -6.23 -15.25 26.80
C GLU A 161 -5.49 -16.58 27.03
N LEU A 162 -4.66 -17.01 26.08
CA LEU A 162 -3.88 -18.25 26.20
C LEU A 162 -2.88 -18.19 27.35
N ILE A 163 -2.14 -17.08 27.48
CA ILE A 163 -1.17 -16.89 28.58
C ILE A 163 -1.86 -16.95 29.94
N LYS A 164 -3.06 -16.35 30.06
CA LYS A 164 -3.85 -16.40 31.31
C LYS A 164 -4.40 -17.78 31.60
N LYS A 165 -4.87 -18.49 30.58
CA LYS A 165 -5.50 -19.82 30.72
C LYS A 165 -4.47 -20.92 30.99
N TYR A 166 -3.27 -20.78 30.42
CA TYR A 166 -2.18 -21.75 30.55
C TYR A 166 -0.96 -21.07 31.18
N PRO A 167 -0.90 -20.99 32.53
CA PRO A 167 0.22 -20.37 33.22
C PRO A 167 1.51 -21.15 32.94
N ILE A 168 2.45 -20.50 32.24
CA ILE A 168 3.73 -21.09 31.89
C ILE A 168 4.62 -21.07 33.14
N LYS A 169 4.98 -22.25 33.66
CA LYS A 169 6.03 -22.40 34.67
C LYS A 169 7.36 -22.61 33.97
N ILE A 170 8.21 -21.59 33.97
CA ILE A 170 9.56 -21.67 33.43
C ILE A 170 10.48 -22.19 34.55
N TYR A 171 10.94 -23.43 34.42
CA TYR A 171 11.97 -23.98 35.30
C TYR A 171 13.36 -23.63 34.74
N SER A 172 13.87 -22.45 35.12
CA SER A 172 15.17 -21.92 34.69
C SER A 172 16.36 -22.82 35.05
N GLU A 173 16.22 -23.67 36.06
CA GLU A 173 17.27 -24.61 36.52
C GLU A 173 17.59 -25.72 35.50
N VAL A 174 16.65 -26.08 34.62
CA VAL A 174 16.84 -27.13 33.60
C VAL A 174 17.32 -26.54 32.26
N LEU A 175 17.07 -25.25 32.02
CA LEU A 175 17.38 -24.58 30.75
C LEU A 175 18.88 -24.57 30.43
N TYR A 176 19.73 -24.51 31.46
CA TYR A 176 21.20 -24.52 31.31
C TYR A 176 21.81 -25.91 31.06
N LYS A 177 21.04 -27.00 31.16
CA LYS A 177 21.54 -28.35 30.83
C LYS A 177 21.36 -28.74 29.36
N ILE A 178 20.67 -27.93 28.57
CA ILE A 178 20.32 -28.25 27.17
C ILE A 178 21.35 -27.63 26.18
N GLY A 179 22.35 -26.90 26.68
CA GLY A 179 23.41 -26.26 25.88
C GLY A 179 24.78 -26.96 25.89
N GLU A 180 24.96 -28.06 26.63
CA GLU A 180 26.18 -28.87 26.59
C GLU A 180 25.88 -30.24 25.98
N ASN A 181 26.03 -30.33 24.66
CA ASN A 181 26.52 -31.51 23.93
C ASN A 181 26.87 -31.11 22.48
#